data_AF-A0A7L5FC40-F1
#
_entry.id   AF-A0A7L5FC40-F1
#
_cell.length_a   1.000
_cell.length_b   1.000
_cell.length_c   1.000
_cell.angle_alpha   90.00
_cell.angle_beta   90.00
_cell.angle_gamma   90.00
#
_symmetry.space_group_name_H-M   'P 1'
#
loop_
_entity.id
_entity.type
_entity.pdbx_description
1 polymer ?
#
loop_
_entity_poly.entity_id
_entity_poly.type
_entity_poly.pdbx_seq_one_letter_code
_entity_poly.pdbx_strand_id
1 'polypeptide(L)'
;MGKNYLYLWSISFIFLVSCTETEDYELARTALDIRLEELLVQNANGQGKRFFLLPDSDDFNAIPQDPLNPLNTFKVALGQLLLHETATAGAPKMSQMEGTYSCASCHPVASSFYSGRRQGIGEGGAGFGFAGEGRQIDLNMPLDSVDLQPVRPPTLLNVAYQETALWNGMLGATGPNLGTESRWAATGVPENHLGFQGLETQALVGQLTHRLQIDEDFINSNGYRWLFDQAFGDVAPGSRYTSQTAALALAAFNRTLLANRSPWQDYLKGDYDALSDREKRGAIVFAGKGQCITCHTGPALKDQEFHAFGFGHFDDSNDAIVLDDAGFDMVKKGRGGFTGNSSDNYKFKTPTLYNLRDAAFYGHGATFNSIEEVVRYKNNTSLQDQNASLNLASEMGAIDLTEEEISDLVYFLDKSLYDAELTRYVPGAVQSGNCFPNADPQSRIDLGCN
;
A
#
# COMPACT_ATOMS: atom_id res chain seq x y z
N MET A 1 -73.45 51.34 -54.01
CA MET A 1 -73.47 51.14 -52.55
C MET A 1 -72.68 49.88 -52.24
N GLY A 2 -71.41 50.02 -51.87
CA GLY A 2 -70.52 48.91 -51.49
C GLY A 2 -69.77 49.32 -50.24
N LYS A 3 -69.96 48.55 -49.16
CA LYS A 3 -69.50 48.85 -47.80
C LYS A 3 -67.99 48.61 -47.68
N ASN A 4 -67.28 49.58 -47.09
CA ASN A 4 -65.91 49.42 -46.61
C ASN A 4 -65.93 48.61 -45.31
N TYR A 5 -65.18 47.51 -45.26
CA TYR A 5 -64.89 46.79 -44.02
C TYR A 5 -63.39 46.92 -43.73
N LEU A 6 -63.07 47.60 -42.62
CA LEU A 6 -61.73 47.65 -42.03
C LEU A 6 -61.39 46.27 -41.44
N TYR A 7 -60.24 45.72 -41.82
CA TYR A 7 -59.63 44.57 -41.16
C TYR A 7 -58.76 45.06 -39.99
N LEU A 8 -59.21 44.80 -38.76
CA LEU A 8 -58.44 44.97 -37.53
C LEU A 8 -57.55 43.73 -37.34
N TRP A 9 -56.24 43.91 -37.46
CA TRP A 9 -55.25 42.89 -37.10
C TRP A 9 -54.98 42.94 -35.60
N SER A 10 -55.42 41.91 -34.88
CA SER A 10 -55.08 41.68 -33.47
C SER A 10 -53.70 41.03 -33.37
N ILE A 11 -52.71 41.80 -32.90
CA ILE A 11 -51.36 41.30 -32.58
C ILE A 11 -51.39 40.71 -31.17
N SER A 12 -51.35 39.38 -31.05
CA SER A 12 -51.14 38.70 -29.77
C SER A 12 -49.66 38.76 -29.40
N PHE A 13 -49.33 39.53 -28.36
CA PHE A 13 -48.02 39.50 -27.69
C PHE A 13 -47.93 38.21 -26.85
N ILE A 14 -47.14 37.25 -27.32
CA ILE A 14 -46.72 36.09 -26.52
C ILE A 14 -45.52 36.55 -25.69
N PHE A 15 -45.71 36.68 -24.38
CA PHE A 15 -44.61 36.84 -23.43
C PHE A 15 -43.89 35.50 -23.30
N LEU A 16 -42.73 35.36 -23.96
CA LEU A 16 -41.78 34.30 -23.67
C LEU A 16 -41.05 34.65 -22.37
N VAL A 17 -41.52 34.08 -21.26
CA VAL A 17 -40.77 34.05 -20.01
C VAL A 17 -39.63 33.05 -20.22
N SER A 18 -38.41 33.57 -20.37
CA SER A 18 -37.19 32.77 -20.32
C SER A 18 -36.90 32.43 -18.86
N CYS A 19 -37.36 31.27 -18.39
CA CYS A 19 -36.81 30.67 -17.17
C CYS A 19 -35.44 30.09 -17.52
N THR A 20 -34.37 30.80 -17.19
CA THR A 20 -33.04 30.20 -17.07
C THR A 20 -33.00 29.45 -15.74
N GLU A 21 -33.53 28.23 -15.70
CA GLU A 21 -33.18 27.27 -14.65
C GLU A 21 -31.93 26.51 -15.09
N THR A 22 -30.79 27.20 -14.97
CA THR A 22 -29.51 26.57 -14.72
C THR A 22 -28.84 27.41 -13.65
N GLU A 23 -29.37 27.33 -12.43
CA GLU A 23 -28.50 27.47 -11.27
C GLU A 23 -27.58 26.26 -11.33
N ASP A 24 -26.46 26.40 -12.05
CA ASP A 24 -25.26 25.65 -11.75
C ASP A 24 -24.94 26.01 -10.29
N TYR A 25 -25.45 25.22 -9.36
CA TYR A 25 -24.99 25.21 -7.98
C TYR A 25 -23.52 24.76 -8.02
N GLU A 26 -22.60 25.67 -8.35
CA GLU A 26 -21.24 25.53 -7.86
C GLU A 26 -21.38 25.47 -6.34
N LEU A 27 -21.19 24.27 -5.76
CA LEU A 27 -21.16 24.06 -4.32
C LEU A 27 -20.25 25.13 -3.72
N ALA A 28 -20.85 26.06 -2.99
CA ALA A 28 -20.14 27.22 -2.48
C ALA A 28 -19.08 26.75 -1.49
N ARG A 29 -17.81 26.89 -1.87
CA ARG A 29 -16.66 26.54 -1.03
C ARG A 29 -16.79 27.19 0.35
N THR A 30 -16.67 26.38 1.40
CA THR A 30 -16.64 26.88 2.78
C THR A 30 -15.31 27.56 3.07
N ALA A 31 -15.22 28.27 4.21
CA ALA A 31 -13.94 28.81 4.68
C ALA A 31 -12.89 27.71 4.93
N LEU A 32 -13.32 26.50 5.35
CA LEU A 32 -12.45 25.35 5.52
C LEU A 32 -11.91 24.85 4.17
N ASP A 33 -12.76 24.83 3.13
CA ASP A 33 -12.33 24.45 1.79
C ASP A 33 -11.26 25.39 1.26
N ILE A 34 -11.51 26.70 1.33
CA ILE A 34 -10.56 27.71 0.87
C ILE A 34 -9.21 27.52 1.59
N ARG A 35 -9.23 27.34 2.92
CA ARG A 35 -8.00 27.17 3.71
C ARG A 35 -7.26 25.89 3.36
N LEU A 36 -7.96 24.77 3.20
CA LEU A 36 -7.36 23.49 2.86
C LEU A 36 -6.74 23.53 1.46
N GLU A 37 -7.44 24.11 0.47
CA GLU A 37 -6.92 24.26 -0.88
C GLU A 37 -5.65 25.13 -0.94
N GLU A 38 -5.60 26.24 -0.18
CA GLU A 38 -4.40 27.06 -0.07
C GLU A 38 -3.20 26.26 0.41
N LEU A 39 -3.38 25.45 1.47
CA LEU A 39 -2.33 24.60 2.01
C LEU A 39 -1.91 23.51 1.01
N LEU A 40 -2.86 22.90 0.30
CA LEU A 40 -2.54 21.92 -0.73
C LEU A 40 -1.75 22.54 -1.87
N VAL A 41 -2.13 23.72 -2.35
CA VAL A 41 -1.39 24.44 -3.40
C VAL A 41 0.03 24.77 -2.95
N GLN A 42 0.21 25.20 -1.70
CA GLN A 42 1.53 25.47 -1.12
C GLN A 42 2.42 24.22 -1.08
N ASN A 43 1.83 23.04 -0.86
CA ASN A 43 2.54 21.77 -0.75
C ASN A 43 2.56 20.95 -2.06
N ALA A 44 2.02 21.47 -3.17
CA ALA A 44 1.86 20.74 -4.42
C ALA A 44 2.96 20.99 -5.47
N ASN A 45 4.08 21.60 -5.11
CA ASN A 45 5.18 21.91 -6.04
C ASN A 45 4.71 22.61 -7.34
N GLY A 46 3.74 23.54 -7.22
CA GLY A 46 3.18 24.28 -8.35
C GLY A 46 2.17 23.50 -9.22
N GLN A 47 1.84 22.25 -8.89
CA GLN A 47 0.90 21.43 -9.65
C GLN A 47 -0.54 21.57 -9.16
N GLY A 48 -0.77 22.13 -7.96
CA GLY A 48 -2.10 22.25 -7.34
C GLY A 48 -2.66 20.90 -6.87
N LYS A 49 -3.96 20.83 -6.55
CA LYS A 49 -4.59 19.65 -5.92
C LYS A 49 -4.34 18.32 -6.65
N ARG A 50 -4.24 18.33 -7.98
CA ARG A 50 -3.95 17.15 -8.80
C ARG A 50 -2.65 16.44 -8.44
N PHE A 51 -1.71 17.11 -7.77
CA PHE A 51 -0.48 16.49 -7.25
C PHE A 51 -0.76 15.35 -6.27
N PHE A 52 -1.90 15.37 -5.59
CA PHE A 52 -2.29 14.37 -4.59
C PHE A 52 -3.28 13.32 -5.12
N LEU A 53 -3.64 13.39 -6.40
CA LEU A 53 -4.59 12.45 -7.01
C LEU A 53 -3.89 11.14 -7.36
N LEU A 54 -4.51 10.03 -6.96
CA LEU A 54 -4.22 8.70 -7.48
C LEU A 54 -4.98 8.51 -8.80
N PRO A 55 -4.34 7.93 -9.85
CA PRO A 55 -5.03 7.60 -11.09
C PRO A 55 -6.01 6.44 -10.88
N ASP A 56 -6.84 6.19 -11.90
CA ASP A 56 -7.61 4.96 -11.97
C ASP A 56 -6.69 3.74 -12.06
N SER A 57 -7.06 2.64 -11.42
CA SER A 57 -6.18 1.47 -11.23
C SER A 57 -5.95 0.68 -12.53
N ASP A 58 -6.75 0.95 -13.56
CA ASP A 58 -6.64 0.42 -14.92
C ASP A 58 -6.06 1.42 -15.93
N ASP A 59 -5.79 2.67 -15.54
CA ASP A 59 -5.02 3.62 -16.35
C ASP A 59 -3.51 3.38 -16.17
N PHE A 60 -3.03 2.30 -16.78
CA PHE A 60 -1.63 1.87 -16.67
C PHE A 60 -0.60 2.91 -17.15
N ASN A 61 -1.00 3.87 -17.99
CA ASN A 61 -0.11 4.92 -18.45
C ASN A 61 0.13 5.99 -17.38
N ALA A 62 -0.83 6.17 -16.46
CA ALA A 62 -0.74 7.12 -15.36
C ALA A 62 -0.11 6.54 -14.09
N ILE A 63 0.04 5.21 -14.01
CA ILE A 63 0.65 4.52 -12.86
C ILE A 63 2.18 4.49 -13.02
N PRO A 64 2.97 4.92 -12.01
CA PRO A 64 4.41 4.75 -12.04
C PRO A 64 4.81 3.28 -12.17
N GLN A 65 5.69 2.99 -13.12
CA GLN A 65 6.08 1.65 -13.50
C GLN A 65 7.59 1.54 -13.74
N ASP A 66 8.12 0.35 -13.50
CA ASP A 66 9.52 0.08 -13.79
C ASP A 66 9.73 0.06 -15.32
N PRO A 67 10.75 0.74 -15.86
CA PRO A 67 11.00 0.79 -17.31
C PRO A 67 11.25 -0.58 -17.96
N LEU A 68 11.77 -1.55 -17.19
CA LEU A 68 12.03 -2.93 -17.61
C LEU A 68 10.81 -3.85 -17.39
N ASN A 69 9.76 -3.36 -16.73
CA ASN A 69 8.51 -4.09 -16.55
C ASN A 69 7.26 -3.23 -16.85
N PRO A 70 7.06 -2.80 -18.12
CA PRO A 70 5.84 -2.08 -18.48
C PRO A 70 4.58 -2.89 -18.16
N LEU A 71 3.59 -2.21 -17.59
CA LEU A 71 2.28 -2.73 -17.24
C LEU A 71 1.50 -3.09 -18.50
N ASN A 72 0.75 -4.18 -18.41
CA ASN A 72 -0.31 -4.52 -19.36
C ASN A 72 -1.39 -5.32 -18.64
N THR A 73 -2.56 -5.43 -19.26
CA THR A 73 -3.74 -6.06 -18.66
C THR A 73 -3.47 -7.50 -18.24
N PHE A 74 -2.69 -8.26 -19.02
CA PHE A 74 -2.42 -9.67 -18.75
C PHE A 74 -1.40 -9.87 -17.63
N LYS A 75 -0.36 -9.03 -17.51
CA LYS A 75 0.56 -9.04 -16.37
C LYS A 75 -0.17 -8.74 -15.07
N VAL A 76 -1.04 -7.73 -15.08
CA VAL A 76 -1.84 -7.33 -13.91
C VAL A 76 -2.81 -8.45 -13.52
N ALA A 77 -3.54 -9.03 -14.48
CA ALA A 77 -4.44 -10.16 -14.22
C ALA A 77 -3.70 -11.41 -13.71
N LEU A 78 -2.54 -11.72 -14.30
CA LEU A 78 -1.69 -12.83 -13.85
C LEU A 78 -1.18 -12.59 -12.41
N GLY A 79 -0.67 -11.39 -12.12
CA GLY A 79 -0.21 -11.02 -10.79
C GLY A 79 -1.32 -11.06 -9.74
N GLN A 80 -2.53 -10.65 -10.09
CA GLN A 80 -3.70 -10.72 -9.20
C GLN A 80 -3.96 -12.16 -8.77
N LEU A 81 -3.95 -13.09 -9.71
CA LEU A 81 -4.16 -14.50 -9.41
C LEU A 81 -2.99 -15.06 -8.57
N LEU A 82 -1.75 -14.82 -8.99
CA LEU A 82 -0.55 -15.33 -8.29
C LEU A 82 -0.42 -14.81 -6.85
N LEU A 83 -0.81 -13.55 -6.57
CA LEU A 83 -0.78 -13.00 -5.20
C LEU A 83 -1.64 -13.84 -4.25
N HIS A 84 -2.76 -14.37 -4.74
CA HIS A 84 -3.75 -15.12 -3.97
C HIS A 84 -3.62 -16.65 -4.12
N GLU A 85 -2.79 -17.13 -5.04
CA GLU A 85 -2.71 -18.54 -5.41
C GLU A 85 -1.95 -19.34 -4.36
N THR A 86 -2.67 -20.11 -3.54
CA THR A 86 -2.06 -20.90 -2.46
C THR A 86 -1.26 -22.08 -2.97
N ALA A 87 -1.52 -22.56 -4.20
CA ALA A 87 -0.68 -23.57 -4.85
C ALA A 87 0.77 -23.09 -5.09
N THR A 88 1.04 -21.78 -5.00
CA THR A 88 2.40 -21.25 -5.09
C THR A 88 3.29 -21.66 -3.92
N ALA A 89 2.74 -22.09 -2.77
CA ALA A 89 3.50 -22.68 -1.67
C ALA A 89 4.08 -24.06 -2.03
N GLY A 90 5.03 -24.10 -2.97
CA GLY A 90 5.57 -25.32 -3.58
C GLY A 90 6.92 -25.78 -3.03
N ALA A 91 7.64 -24.92 -2.29
CA ALA A 91 8.94 -25.28 -1.70
C ALA A 91 8.98 -25.15 -0.16
N PRO A 92 7.91 -25.52 0.60
CA PRO A 92 7.91 -25.35 2.05
C PRO A 92 8.99 -26.21 2.72
N LYS A 93 9.43 -25.80 3.92
CA LYS A 93 10.34 -26.61 4.76
C LYS A 93 9.65 -27.89 5.24
N MET A 94 8.34 -27.85 5.44
CA MET A 94 7.52 -29.00 5.82
C MET A 94 6.51 -29.32 4.72
N SER A 95 6.55 -30.53 4.17
CA SER A 95 5.72 -30.93 3.02
C SER A 95 4.21 -30.79 3.26
N GLN A 96 3.74 -30.91 4.51
CA GLN A 96 2.34 -30.70 4.88
C GLN A 96 1.84 -29.26 4.67
N MET A 97 2.75 -28.31 4.49
CA MET A 97 2.42 -26.91 4.20
C MET A 97 2.33 -26.63 2.69
N GLU A 98 2.57 -27.62 1.84
CA GLU A 98 2.47 -27.46 0.39
C GLU A 98 1.05 -27.03 0.00
N GLY A 99 0.95 -25.98 -0.80
CA GLY A 99 -0.34 -25.48 -1.28
C GLY A 99 -1.21 -24.75 -0.23
N THR A 100 -0.68 -24.39 0.95
CA THR A 100 -1.50 -23.89 2.08
C THR A 100 -1.51 -22.37 2.29
N TYR A 101 -0.60 -21.62 1.65
CA TYR A 101 -0.42 -20.18 1.84
C TYR A 101 0.01 -19.47 0.56
N SER A 102 -0.12 -18.14 0.53
CA SER A 102 0.21 -17.28 -0.60
C SER A 102 0.73 -15.92 -0.10
N CYS A 103 1.05 -14.99 -0.99
CA CYS A 103 1.37 -13.61 -0.59
C CYS A 103 0.21 -12.97 0.19
N ALA A 104 -1.03 -13.25 -0.19
CA ALA A 104 -2.24 -12.72 0.44
C ALA A 104 -2.45 -13.24 1.88
N SER A 105 -1.74 -14.29 2.32
CA SER A 105 -1.78 -14.77 3.71
C SER A 105 -1.25 -13.72 4.69
N CYS A 106 -0.18 -13.02 4.31
CA CYS A 106 0.42 -11.94 5.10
C CYS A 106 -0.07 -10.54 4.67
N HIS A 107 -0.64 -10.44 3.46
CA HIS A 107 -1.20 -9.21 2.89
C HIS A 107 -2.69 -9.36 2.56
N PRO A 108 -3.55 -9.68 3.53
CA PRO A 108 -4.97 -9.89 3.27
C PRO A 108 -5.69 -8.57 2.95
N VAL A 109 -6.50 -8.59 1.89
CA VAL A 109 -7.33 -7.44 1.49
C VAL A 109 -8.30 -6.97 2.57
N ALA A 110 -8.77 -7.89 3.43
CA ALA A 110 -9.71 -7.59 4.51
C ALA A 110 -9.08 -6.76 5.64
N SER A 111 -7.75 -6.73 5.74
CA SER A 111 -6.99 -5.75 6.53
C SER A 111 -6.33 -4.70 5.64
N SER A 112 -6.94 -4.34 4.50
CA SER A 112 -6.40 -3.35 3.56
C SER A 112 -4.95 -3.64 3.12
N PHE A 113 -4.63 -4.91 2.88
CA PHE A 113 -3.30 -5.43 2.55
C PHE A 113 -2.21 -5.21 3.63
N TYR A 114 -2.58 -4.73 4.81
CA TYR A 114 -1.77 -4.86 6.02
C TYR A 114 -1.88 -6.29 6.56
N SER A 115 -0.92 -6.70 7.38
CA SER A 115 -1.06 -7.91 8.18
C SER A 115 -2.13 -7.67 9.26
N GLY A 116 -3.18 -8.51 9.29
CA GLY A 116 -4.20 -8.52 10.35
C GLY A 116 -3.65 -8.88 11.75
N ARG A 117 -2.35 -9.15 11.85
CA ARG A 117 -1.61 -9.48 13.08
C ARG A 117 -0.39 -8.61 13.24
N ARG A 118 0.15 -8.56 14.46
CA ARG A 118 1.38 -7.84 14.80
C ARG A 118 2.56 -8.25 13.90
N GLN A 119 2.75 -9.55 13.72
CA GLN A 119 3.72 -10.17 12.82
C GLN A 119 2.98 -11.07 11.80
N GLY A 120 3.42 -11.05 10.53
CA GLY A 120 2.88 -11.92 9.49
C GLY A 120 3.39 -13.35 9.64
N ILE A 121 2.55 -14.34 9.30
CA ILE A 121 2.87 -15.76 9.39
C ILE A 121 2.55 -16.43 8.05
N GLY A 122 3.59 -16.84 7.32
CA GLY A 122 3.46 -17.58 6.06
C GLY A 122 3.31 -19.09 6.30
N GLU A 123 4.33 -19.85 5.91
CA GLU A 123 4.48 -21.27 6.29
C GLU A 123 4.46 -21.45 7.81
N GLY A 124 3.86 -22.55 8.26
CA GLY A 124 3.77 -22.89 9.68
C GLY A 124 2.68 -22.13 10.43
N GLY A 125 1.84 -21.36 9.72
CA GLY A 125 0.61 -20.84 10.26
C GLY A 125 -0.58 -21.77 10.05
N ALA A 126 -1.57 -21.69 10.95
CA ALA A 126 -2.88 -22.35 10.85
C ALA A 126 -4.01 -21.37 11.18
N GLY A 127 -5.16 -21.55 10.52
CA GLY A 127 -6.30 -20.64 10.64
C GLY A 127 -6.06 -19.30 9.95
N PHE A 128 -7.09 -18.47 9.91
CA PHE A 128 -7.01 -17.16 9.26
C PHE A 128 -7.93 -16.12 9.93
N GLY A 129 -9.08 -16.55 10.45
CA GLY A 129 -10.14 -15.62 10.85
C GLY A 129 -10.77 -14.95 9.63
N PHE A 130 -11.12 -13.66 9.74
CA PHE A 130 -11.73 -12.91 8.64
C PHE A 130 -10.72 -12.06 7.86
N ALA A 131 -9.79 -11.43 8.58
CA ALA A 131 -8.82 -10.47 8.06
C ALA A 131 -7.36 -10.87 8.33
N GLY A 132 -7.12 -12.14 8.67
CA GLY A 132 -5.81 -12.67 9.04
C GLY A 132 -5.52 -12.63 10.53
N GLU A 133 -6.38 -12.01 11.35
CA GLU A 133 -6.23 -11.92 12.81
C GLU A 133 -6.24 -13.28 13.50
N GLY A 134 -6.90 -14.28 12.91
CA GLY A 134 -6.99 -15.64 13.44
C GLY A 134 -5.79 -16.52 13.12
N ARG A 135 -4.88 -16.09 12.22
CA ARG A 135 -3.69 -16.85 11.81
C ARG A 135 -2.78 -17.08 13.01
N GLN A 136 -2.51 -18.31 13.42
CA GLN A 136 -1.62 -18.60 14.55
C GLN A 136 -0.48 -19.52 14.12
N ILE A 137 0.64 -19.47 14.85
CA ILE A 137 1.72 -20.44 14.64
C ILE A 137 1.19 -21.83 15.01
N ASP A 138 1.36 -22.79 14.11
CA ASP A 138 1.11 -24.19 14.42
C ASP A 138 2.23 -24.70 15.34
N LEU A 139 1.88 -24.94 16.61
CA LEU A 139 2.81 -25.38 17.65
C LEU A 139 3.39 -26.79 17.41
N ASN A 140 2.89 -27.53 16.41
CA ASN A 140 3.48 -28.80 15.98
C ASN A 140 4.61 -28.62 14.97
N MET A 141 4.82 -27.40 14.46
CA MET A 141 5.89 -27.07 13.54
C MET A 141 7.17 -26.72 14.30
N PRO A 142 8.35 -27.17 13.84
CA PRO A 142 9.62 -26.63 14.32
C PRO A 142 9.64 -25.11 14.14
N LEU A 143 10.01 -24.35 15.17
CA LEU A 143 9.94 -22.89 15.12
C LEU A 143 10.79 -22.28 13.99
N ASP A 144 11.95 -22.88 13.70
CA ASP A 144 12.84 -22.51 12.60
C ASP A 144 12.26 -22.83 11.21
N SER A 145 11.17 -23.60 11.13
CA SER A 145 10.43 -23.85 9.89
C SER A 145 9.33 -22.81 9.60
N VAL A 146 8.91 -22.05 10.62
CA VAL A 146 7.85 -21.05 10.48
C VAL A 146 8.39 -19.83 9.73
N ASP A 147 7.63 -19.35 8.75
CA ASP A 147 7.96 -18.13 8.01
C ASP A 147 7.54 -16.89 8.82
N LEU A 148 8.52 -16.34 9.55
CA LEU A 148 8.38 -15.14 10.35
C LEU A 148 9.45 -14.12 9.94
N GLN A 149 9.02 -12.88 9.73
CA GLN A 149 9.93 -11.79 9.40
C GLN A 149 10.19 -10.93 10.65
N PRO A 150 11.43 -10.46 10.90
CA PRO A 150 11.79 -9.70 12.11
C PRO A 150 11.30 -8.24 12.09
N VAL A 151 10.38 -7.91 11.17
CA VAL A 151 9.80 -6.59 10.98
C VAL A 151 8.36 -6.77 10.50
N ARG A 152 7.49 -5.81 10.82
CA ARG A 152 6.10 -5.81 10.37
C ARG A 152 6.03 -5.83 8.84
N PRO A 153 5.22 -6.69 8.19
CA PRO A 153 4.95 -6.61 6.76
C PRO A 153 4.36 -5.23 6.39
N PRO A 154 4.98 -4.47 5.48
CA PRO A 154 4.36 -3.25 4.93
C PRO A 154 3.07 -3.58 4.16
N THR A 155 2.13 -2.64 4.08
CA THR A 155 0.98 -2.80 3.17
C THR A 155 1.42 -2.83 1.70
N LEU A 156 0.63 -3.50 0.85
CA LEU A 156 0.78 -3.44 -0.60
C LEU A 156 0.04 -2.27 -1.25
N LEU A 157 -0.69 -1.45 -0.49
CA LEU A 157 -1.39 -0.28 -1.03
C LEU A 157 -0.45 0.85 -1.45
N ASN A 158 -0.76 1.46 -2.59
CA ASN A 158 -0.10 2.62 -3.19
C ASN A 158 1.41 2.42 -3.40
N VAL A 159 1.87 1.18 -3.52
CA VAL A 159 3.30 0.87 -3.61
C VAL A 159 3.90 1.21 -4.98
N ALA A 160 3.10 1.54 -6.00
CA ALA A 160 3.61 2.05 -7.28
C ALA A 160 4.52 3.28 -7.12
N TYR A 161 4.25 4.10 -6.11
CA TYR A 161 5.00 5.30 -5.80
C TYR A 161 6.20 4.98 -4.89
N GLN A 162 6.99 3.95 -5.25
CA GLN A 162 8.34 3.78 -4.69
C GLN A 162 9.32 3.13 -5.65
N GLU A 163 10.57 3.59 -5.55
CA GLU A 163 11.69 3.01 -6.28
C GLU A 163 12.39 1.93 -5.45
N THR A 164 12.22 1.94 -4.12
CA THR A 164 12.77 0.95 -3.20
C THR A 164 11.71 0.33 -2.30
N ALA A 165 11.87 -0.95 -1.97
CA ALA A 165 10.94 -1.74 -1.17
C ALA A 165 11.51 -2.11 0.22
N LEU A 166 10.61 -2.57 1.09
CA LEU A 166 10.81 -2.77 2.54
C LEU A 166 11.01 -1.48 3.34
N TRP A 167 11.03 -1.60 4.67
CA TRP A 167 11.20 -0.48 5.60
C TRP A 167 12.58 0.16 5.53
N ASN A 168 13.63 -0.61 5.24
CA ASN A 168 15.01 -0.11 5.11
C ASN A 168 15.38 0.25 3.67
N GLY A 169 14.51 -0.02 2.69
CA GLY A 169 14.72 0.32 1.28
C GLY A 169 15.72 -0.57 0.55
N MET A 170 16.09 -1.74 1.07
CA MET A 170 17.20 -2.51 0.50
C MET A 170 16.91 -3.13 -0.88
N LEU A 171 15.64 -3.28 -1.24
CA LEU A 171 15.21 -3.91 -2.49
C LEU A 171 14.97 -2.84 -3.55
N GLY A 172 15.65 -2.95 -4.70
CA GLY A 172 15.60 -2.02 -5.83
C GLY A 172 16.99 -1.52 -6.22
N ALA A 173 17.24 -1.39 -7.52
CA ALA A 173 18.52 -1.01 -8.10
C ALA A 173 18.65 0.50 -8.37
N THR A 174 17.55 1.24 -8.28
CA THR A 174 17.46 2.65 -8.68
C THR A 174 17.19 3.56 -7.48
N GLY A 175 17.07 4.87 -7.76
CA GLY A 175 16.63 5.83 -6.76
C GLY A 175 17.59 5.93 -5.58
N PRO A 176 17.08 5.86 -4.33
CA PRO A 176 17.92 5.90 -3.13
C PRO A 176 19.02 4.83 -3.05
N ASN A 177 18.98 3.78 -3.88
CA ASN A 177 20.00 2.71 -3.82
C ASN A 177 21.17 2.90 -4.80
N LEU A 178 21.15 3.94 -5.64
CA LEU A 178 22.31 4.27 -6.47
C LEU A 178 23.56 4.52 -5.60
N GLY A 179 24.69 3.91 -5.95
CA GLY A 179 25.93 3.99 -5.18
C GLY A 179 26.05 2.98 -4.04
N THR A 180 25.07 2.08 -3.86
CA THR A 180 25.09 1.02 -2.84
C THR A 180 25.40 -0.37 -3.43
N GLU A 181 25.83 -0.46 -4.69
CA GLU A 181 25.98 -1.71 -5.46
C GLU A 181 26.89 -2.73 -4.75
N SER A 182 27.97 -2.24 -4.13
CA SER A 182 28.90 -3.07 -3.35
C SER A 182 28.28 -3.76 -2.13
N ARG A 183 27.11 -3.30 -1.68
CA ARG A 183 26.37 -3.84 -0.54
C ARG A 183 25.39 -4.94 -0.93
N TRP A 184 24.83 -4.91 -2.15
CA TRP A 184 23.68 -5.72 -2.54
C TRP A 184 23.87 -7.21 -2.27
N ALA A 185 24.94 -7.82 -2.78
CA ALA A 185 25.22 -9.24 -2.51
C ALA A 185 25.60 -9.49 -1.05
N ALA A 186 26.34 -8.57 -0.41
CA ALA A 186 26.79 -8.71 0.98
C ALA A 186 25.63 -8.65 2.00
N THR A 187 24.51 -8.03 1.63
CA THR A 187 23.30 -7.94 2.44
C THR A 187 22.21 -8.91 1.98
N GLY A 188 22.56 -9.90 1.16
CA GLY A 188 21.65 -10.98 0.76
C GLY A 188 20.60 -10.60 -0.29
N VAL A 189 20.85 -9.56 -1.10
CA VAL A 189 19.94 -9.09 -2.16
C VAL A 189 20.67 -8.92 -3.51
N PRO A 190 21.36 -9.95 -4.02
CA PRO A 190 22.05 -9.89 -5.31
C PRO A 190 21.10 -9.56 -6.48
N GLU A 191 19.80 -9.79 -6.34
CA GLU A 191 18.74 -9.51 -7.32
C GLU A 191 18.70 -8.04 -7.75
N ASN A 192 19.19 -7.11 -6.91
CA ASN A 192 19.33 -5.70 -7.33
C ASN A 192 20.21 -5.54 -8.58
N HIS A 193 21.15 -6.46 -8.86
CA HIS A 193 21.96 -6.40 -10.09
C HIS A 193 21.17 -6.63 -11.38
N LEU A 194 19.90 -7.08 -11.28
CA LEU A 194 19.01 -7.19 -12.42
C LEU A 194 18.51 -5.82 -12.93
N GLY A 195 18.74 -4.74 -12.16
CA GLY A 195 18.44 -3.37 -12.58
C GLY A 195 17.00 -2.92 -12.34
N PHE A 196 16.16 -3.76 -11.74
CA PHE A 196 14.77 -3.44 -11.44
C PHE A 196 14.61 -2.51 -10.22
N GLN A 197 13.50 -1.78 -10.19
CA GLN A 197 12.97 -1.07 -9.04
C GLN A 197 12.49 -2.04 -7.95
N GLY A 198 12.17 -1.46 -6.80
CA GLY A 198 11.91 -2.20 -5.57
C GLY A 198 10.78 -3.21 -5.64
N LEU A 199 9.71 -3.00 -6.42
CA LEU A 199 8.59 -3.93 -6.45
C LEU A 199 8.90 -5.23 -7.18
N GLU A 200 9.55 -5.14 -8.32
CA GLU A 200 10.02 -6.28 -9.10
C GLU A 200 11.06 -7.08 -8.29
N THR A 201 12.03 -6.39 -7.67
CA THR A 201 12.99 -7.05 -6.75
C THR A 201 12.28 -7.65 -5.53
N GLN A 202 11.29 -6.97 -4.95
CA GLN A 202 10.50 -7.49 -3.83
C GLN A 202 9.75 -8.75 -4.21
N ALA A 203 9.14 -8.81 -5.39
CA ALA A 203 8.44 -10.00 -5.84
C ALA A 203 9.38 -11.18 -6.15
N LEU A 204 10.62 -10.90 -6.58
CA LEU A 204 11.67 -11.91 -6.77
C LEU A 204 12.14 -12.48 -5.41
N VAL A 205 12.60 -11.61 -4.53
CA VAL A 205 13.13 -11.99 -3.21
C VAL A 205 12.01 -12.60 -2.36
N GLY A 206 10.80 -12.05 -2.41
CA GLY A 206 9.65 -12.53 -1.66
C GLY A 206 9.26 -13.97 -2.02
N GLN A 207 9.32 -14.37 -3.29
CA GLN A 207 9.11 -15.77 -3.67
C GLN A 207 10.12 -16.69 -2.99
N LEU A 208 11.41 -16.31 -2.97
CA LEU A 208 12.46 -17.11 -2.34
C LEU A 208 12.32 -17.14 -0.82
N THR A 209 12.18 -15.98 -0.18
CA THR A 209 12.06 -15.83 1.28
C THR A 209 10.86 -16.61 1.82
N HIS A 210 9.73 -16.52 1.12
CA HIS A 210 8.48 -17.14 1.52
C HIS A 210 8.26 -18.51 0.84
N ARG A 211 9.29 -19.08 0.20
CA ARG A 211 9.29 -20.45 -0.33
C ARG A 211 8.14 -20.74 -1.31
N LEU A 212 7.79 -19.71 -2.09
CA LEU A 212 6.86 -19.78 -3.18
C LEU A 212 7.60 -20.25 -4.45
N GLN A 213 7.04 -21.24 -5.14
CA GLN A 213 7.60 -21.84 -6.34
C GLN A 213 6.64 -21.65 -7.52
N ILE A 214 7.03 -20.77 -8.44
CA ILE A 214 6.26 -20.45 -9.65
C ILE A 214 7.15 -20.71 -10.87
N ASP A 215 7.42 -21.99 -11.13
CA ASP A 215 8.21 -22.46 -12.25
C ASP A 215 7.34 -22.99 -13.40
N GLU A 216 7.97 -23.50 -14.47
CA GLU A 216 7.23 -24.02 -15.63
C GLU A 216 6.29 -25.17 -15.27
N ASP A 217 6.67 -26.04 -14.32
CA ASP A 217 5.84 -27.17 -13.89
C ASP A 217 4.60 -26.68 -13.14
N PHE A 218 4.75 -25.72 -12.22
CA PHE A 218 3.62 -25.05 -11.59
C PHE A 218 2.70 -24.39 -12.63
N ILE A 219 3.28 -23.66 -13.59
CA ILE A 219 2.54 -22.91 -14.61
C ILE A 219 1.69 -23.85 -15.47
N ASN A 220 2.25 -25.00 -15.85
CA ASN A 220 1.55 -26.00 -16.64
C ASN A 220 0.47 -26.72 -15.83
N SER A 221 0.82 -27.16 -14.62
CA SER A 221 -0.05 -28.01 -13.78
C SER A 221 -1.27 -27.26 -13.26
N ASN A 222 -1.14 -25.94 -13.06
CA ASN A 222 -2.22 -25.07 -12.55
C ASN A 222 -2.86 -24.21 -13.63
N GLY A 223 -2.65 -24.49 -14.93
CA GLY A 223 -3.40 -23.84 -16.02
C GLY A 223 -3.02 -22.37 -16.30
N TYR A 224 -1.84 -21.91 -15.86
CA TYR A 224 -1.39 -20.52 -16.05
C TYR A 224 -0.72 -20.25 -17.41
N ARG A 225 -0.39 -21.29 -18.19
CA ARG A 225 0.39 -21.16 -19.45
C ARG A 225 -0.15 -20.06 -20.37
N TRP A 226 -1.46 -20.03 -20.60
CA TRP A 226 -2.08 -19.04 -21.48
C TRP A 226 -1.88 -17.60 -20.96
N LEU A 227 -2.03 -17.37 -19.66
CA LEU A 227 -1.81 -16.04 -19.07
C LEU A 227 -0.34 -15.60 -19.20
N PHE A 228 0.62 -16.51 -19.00
CA PHE A 228 2.03 -16.20 -19.24
C PHE A 228 2.32 -15.88 -20.72
N ASP A 229 1.69 -16.61 -21.65
CA ASP A 229 1.81 -16.32 -23.08
C ASP A 229 1.27 -14.93 -23.46
N GLN A 230 0.18 -14.48 -22.84
CA GLN A 230 -0.37 -13.15 -23.09
C GLN A 230 0.42 -12.05 -22.36
N ALA A 231 0.86 -12.30 -21.13
CA ALA A 231 1.56 -11.32 -20.29
C ALA A 231 2.99 -11.03 -20.78
N PHE A 232 3.65 -12.04 -21.35
CA PHE A 232 5.08 -12.03 -21.72
C PHE A 232 5.30 -12.58 -23.14
N GLY A 233 4.40 -12.25 -24.07
CA GLY A 233 4.47 -12.71 -25.46
C GLY A 233 5.73 -12.23 -26.21
N ASP A 234 6.31 -11.12 -25.76
CA ASP A 234 7.58 -10.54 -26.22
C ASP A 234 8.82 -11.22 -25.61
N VAL A 235 8.67 -11.97 -24.53
CA VAL A 235 9.74 -12.76 -23.91
C VAL A 235 9.90 -14.09 -24.65
N ALA A 236 11.14 -14.49 -24.94
CA ALA A 236 11.43 -15.76 -25.60
C ALA A 236 10.94 -16.96 -24.75
N PRO A 237 10.42 -18.06 -25.34
CA PRO A 237 9.85 -19.18 -24.60
C PRO A 237 10.75 -19.75 -23.50
N GLY A 238 12.06 -19.84 -23.73
CA GLY A 238 13.03 -20.35 -22.73
C GLY A 238 13.22 -19.46 -21.49
N SER A 239 12.69 -18.24 -21.49
CA SER A 239 12.72 -17.31 -20.34
C SER A 239 11.33 -16.87 -19.89
N ARG A 240 10.27 -17.35 -20.56
CA ARG A 240 8.89 -16.92 -20.36
C ARG A 240 8.22 -17.55 -19.14
N TYR A 241 8.55 -18.81 -18.83
CA TYR A 241 7.88 -19.59 -17.79
C TYR A 241 8.81 -19.75 -16.59
N THR A 242 9.11 -18.63 -15.93
CA THR A 242 10.10 -18.56 -14.85
C THR A 242 9.57 -17.82 -13.62
N SER A 243 10.16 -18.06 -12.46
CA SER A 243 9.90 -17.31 -11.23
C SER A 243 10.15 -15.81 -11.41
N GLN A 244 11.07 -15.43 -12.30
CA GLN A 244 11.33 -14.03 -12.63
C GLN A 244 10.13 -13.41 -13.35
N THR A 245 9.61 -14.02 -14.41
CA THR A 245 8.39 -13.54 -15.07
C THR A 245 7.18 -13.55 -14.13
N ALA A 246 7.07 -14.53 -13.23
CA ALA A 246 6.05 -14.52 -12.18
C ALA A 246 6.19 -13.31 -11.25
N ALA A 247 7.43 -12.98 -10.83
CA ALA A 247 7.72 -11.80 -10.02
C ALA A 247 7.31 -10.50 -10.74
N LEU A 248 7.60 -10.39 -12.03
CA LEU A 248 7.22 -9.24 -12.83
C LEU A 248 5.70 -9.07 -12.93
N ALA A 249 4.94 -10.17 -13.01
CA ALA A 249 3.48 -10.12 -12.98
C ALA A 249 2.95 -9.69 -11.60
N LEU A 250 3.48 -10.26 -10.51
CA LEU A 250 3.16 -9.85 -9.13
C LEU A 250 3.43 -8.36 -8.91
N ALA A 251 4.59 -7.86 -9.34
CA ALA A 251 4.95 -6.45 -9.24
C ALA A 251 4.01 -5.57 -10.08
N ALA A 252 3.66 -6.00 -11.29
CA ALA A 252 2.70 -5.29 -12.13
C ALA A 252 1.33 -5.15 -11.45
N PHE A 253 0.82 -6.22 -10.85
CA PHE A 253 -0.42 -6.15 -10.07
C PHE A 253 -0.29 -5.24 -8.85
N ASN A 254 0.79 -5.37 -8.07
CA ASN A 254 1.01 -4.54 -6.88
C ASN A 254 1.06 -3.03 -7.20
N ARG A 255 1.51 -2.65 -8.40
CA ARG A 255 1.45 -1.23 -8.87
C ARG A 255 0.02 -0.72 -9.04
N THR A 256 -0.95 -1.60 -9.28
CA THR A 256 -2.37 -1.23 -9.45
C THR A 256 -3.18 -1.20 -8.16
N LEU A 257 -2.61 -1.62 -7.02
CA LEU A 257 -3.26 -1.61 -5.72
C LEU A 257 -3.34 -0.19 -5.15
N LEU A 258 -4.25 0.62 -5.71
CA LEU A 258 -4.40 2.04 -5.36
C LEU A 258 -5.64 2.27 -4.49
N ALA A 259 -5.52 3.09 -3.45
CA ALA A 259 -6.64 3.54 -2.61
C ALA A 259 -7.32 4.78 -3.21
N ASN A 260 -7.67 4.72 -4.49
CA ASN A 260 -8.13 5.83 -5.32
C ASN A 260 -9.64 6.17 -5.21
N ARG A 261 -10.37 5.45 -4.35
CA ARG A 261 -11.81 5.64 -4.05
C ARG A 261 -12.07 5.99 -2.59
N SER A 262 -11.16 6.75 -1.96
CA SER A 262 -11.37 7.29 -0.62
C SER A 262 -12.06 8.66 -0.67
N PRO A 263 -12.75 9.10 0.41
CA PRO A 263 -13.36 10.43 0.46
C PRO A 263 -12.39 11.59 0.15
N TRP A 264 -11.12 11.43 0.55
CA TRP A 264 -10.04 12.35 0.20
C TRP A 264 -9.83 12.47 -1.32
N GLN A 265 -9.90 11.37 -2.07
CA GLN A 265 -9.74 11.40 -3.52
C GLN A 265 -10.93 12.08 -4.20
N ASP A 266 -12.15 11.88 -3.70
CA ASP A 266 -13.35 12.57 -4.22
C ASP A 266 -13.30 14.08 -3.94
N TYR A 267 -12.84 14.47 -2.74
CA TYR A 267 -12.55 15.86 -2.40
C TYR A 267 -11.55 16.52 -3.36
N LEU A 268 -10.45 15.83 -3.66
CA LEU A 268 -9.43 16.33 -4.59
C LEU A 268 -9.97 16.46 -6.03
N LYS A 269 -10.93 15.61 -6.43
CA LYS A 269 -11.65 15.67 -7.71
C LYS A 269 -12.70 16.80 -7.76
N GLY A 270 -13.00 17.43 -6.63
CA GLY A 270 -13.89 18.60 -6.54
C GLY A 270 -15.20 18.36 -5.79
N ASP A 271 -15.42 17.17 -5.24
CA ASP A 271 -16.55 16.91 -4.37
C ASP A 271 -16.27 17.41 -2.95
N TYR A 272 -16.57 18.68 -2.69
CA TYR A 272 -16.32 19.31 -1.39
C TYR A 272 -17.17 18.72 -0.25
N ASP A 273 -18.25 18.00 -0.55
CA ASP A 273 -19.13 17.36 0.43
C ASP A 273 -18.65 15.95 0.80
N ALA A 274 -17.65 15.41 0.09
CA ALA A 274 -17.01 14.14 0.42
C ALA A 274 -16.31 14.17 1.79
N LEU A 275 -15.92 15.36 2.28
CA LEU A 275 -15.38 15.54 3.62
C LEU A 275 -16.34 16.35 4.49
N SER A 276 -16.54 15.87 5.71
CA SER A 276 -17.15 16.66 6.78
C SER A 276 -16.24 17.82 7.22
N ASP A 277 -16.80 18.83 7.89
CA ASP A 277 -16.02 19.93 8.48
C ASP A 277 -14.91 19.44 9.42
N ARG A 278 -15.15 18.33 10.13
CA ARG A 278 -14.15 17.72 11.02
C ARG A 278 -12.97 17.15 10.24
N GLU A 279 -13.25 16.44 9.15
CA GLU A 279 -12.22 15.91 8.26
C GLU A 279 -11.42 17.02 7.60
N LYS A 280 -12.09 18.11 7.17
CA LYS A 280 -11.41 19.29 6.62
C LYS A 280 -10.48 19.94 7.65
N ARG A 281 -10.91 20.09 8.91
CA ARG A 281 -10.03 20.58 9.99
C ARG A 281 -8.83 19.66 10.22
N GLY A 282 -9.03 18.35 10.23
CA GLY A 282 -7.95 17.37 10.33
C GLY A 282 -6.96 17.46 9.17
N ALA A 283 -7.44 17.61 7.94
CA ALA A 283 -6.62 17.81 6.75
C ALA A 283 -5.85 19.14 6.78
N ILE A 284 -6.43 20.20 7.36
CA ILE A 284 -5.74 21.49 7.58
C ILE A 284 -4.62 21.33 8.61
N VAL A 285 -4.83 20.57 9.69
CA VAL A 285 -3.76 20.23 10.64
C VAL A 285 -2.65 19.45 9.92
N PHE A 286 -3.03 18.40 9.17
CA PHE A 286 -2.11 17.56 8.40
C PHE A 286 -1.21 18.37 7.45
N ALA A 287 -1.81 19.27 6.66
CA ALA A 287 -1.12 20.06 5.65
C ALA A 287 -0.48 21.36 6.19
N GLY A 288 -0.83 21.76 7.41
CA GLY A 288 -0.43 23.00 8.05
C GLY A 288 0.41 22.76 9.30
N LYS A 289 -0.15 23.04 10.48
CA LYS A 289 0.56 23.03 11.76
C LYS A 289 1.21 21.68 12.07
N GLY A 290 0.54 20.58 11.71
CA GLY A 290 1.04 19.22 11.90
C GLY A 290 2.23 18.86 11.03
N GLN A 291 2.48 19.62 9.95
CA GLN A 291 3.57 19.41 8.99
C GLN A 291 3.68 17.97 8.45
N CYS A 292 2.64 17.15 8.58
CA CYS A 292 2.68 15.74 8.21
C CYS A 292 2.90 15.57 6.69
N ILE A 293 2.36 16.51 5.91
CA ILE A 293 2.45 16.56 4.45
C ILE A 293 3.87 16.77 3.91
N THR A 294 4.85 17.14 4.76
CA THR A 294 6.23 17.36 4.30
C THR A 294 6.89 16.05 3.87
N CYS A 295 6.63 14.97 4.61
CA CYS A 295 7.05 13.61 4.27
C CYS A 295 5.92 12.81 3.62
N HIS A 296 4.69 12.96 4.11
CA HIS A 296 3.53 12.26 3.59
C HIS A 296 2.88 13.03 2.44
N THR A 297 3.58 13.06 1.31
CA THR A 297 3.26 13.92 0.15
C THR A 297 2.92 13.14 -1.12
N GLY A 298 2.45 13.85 -2.14
CA GLY A 298 2.09 13.30 -3.45
C GLY A 298 0.90 12.32 -3.40
N PRO A 299 0.65 11.56 -4.48
CA PRO A 299 -0.54 10.72 -4.60
C PRO A 299 -0.67 9.66 -3.51
N ALA A 300 0.43 9.01 -3.17
CA ALA A 300 0.49 7.94 -2.17
C ALA A 300 0.66 8.44 -0.73
N LEU A 301 0.73 9.76 -0.50
CA LEU A 301 1.04 10.37 0.79
C LEU A 301 2.30 9.77 1.45
N LYS A 302 3.37 9.70 0.66
CA LYS A 302 4.71 9.26 1.06
C LYS A 302 5.76 9.74 0.07
N ASP A 303 6.89 10.18 0.61
CA ASP A 303 8.10 10.45 -0.16
C ASP A 303 8.93 9.17 -0.37
N GLN A 304 10.16 9.34 -0.89
CA GLN A 304 11.15 8.28 -1.04
C GLN A 304 12.24 8.34 0.05
N GLU A 305 12.03 9.14 1.10
CA GLU A 305 13.05 9.45 2.09
C GLU A 305 12.99 8.49 3.29
N PHE A 306 14.04 8.56 4.11
CA PHE A 306 14.21 7.72 5.28
C PHE A 306 14.48 8.59 6.50
N HIS A 307 13.75 8.34 7.58
CA HIS A 307 13.79 9.17 8.78
C HIS A 307 13.94 8.30 10.03
N ALA A 308 14.73 8.78 10.99
CA ALA A 308 14.83 8.16 12.30
C ALA A 308 13.86 8.84 13.25
N PHE A 309 12.73 8.21 13.53
CA PHE A 309 11.74 8.69 14.51
C PHE A 309 11.82 7.95 15.85
N GLY A 310 12.76 7.00 16.02
CA GLY A 310 12.94 6.28 17.29
C GLY A 310 11.80 5.34 17.65
N PHE A 311 11.04 4.85 16.67
CA PHE A 311 10.02 3.82 16.86
C PHE A 311 10.67 2.53 17.35
N GLY A 312 9.96 1.80 18.20
CA GLY A 312 10.41 0.54 18.77
C GLY A 312 10.42 -0.59 17.73
N HIS A 313 11.05 -1.68 18.12
CA HIS A 313 11.20 -2.90 17.31
C HIS A 313 10.36 -4.03 17.92
N PHE A 314 10.34 -5.20 17.27
CA PHE A 314 9.85 -6.39 17.94
C PHE A 314 10.67 -6.71 19.20
N ASP A 315 10.00 -7.27 20.19
CA ASP A 315 10.47 -7.41 21.57
C ASP A 315 10.20 -8.82 22.15
N ASP A 316 9.96 -9.81 21.30
CA ASP A 316 9.60 -11.18 21.68
C ASP A 316 8.39 -11.29 22.64
N SER A 317 7.43 -10.38 22.47
CA SER A 317 6.20 -10.33 23.25
C SER A 317 4.96 -10.31 22.35
N ASN A 318 3.78 -10.61 22.93
CA ASN A 318 2.47 -10.34 22.34
C ASN A 318 2.36 -10.69 20.84
N ASP A 319 2.53 -11.97 20.50
CA ASP A 319 2.42 -12.50 19.13
C ASP A 319 3.48 -12.02 18.12
N ALA A 320 4.66 -11.57 18.60
CA ALA A 320 5.85 -11.36 17.78
C ALA A 320 7.01 -12.23 18.29
N ILE A 321 7.69 -12.90 17.37
CA ILE A 321 8.87 -13.74 17.64
C ILE A 321 10.03 -13.30 16.73
N VAL A 322 11.20 -13.07 17.31
CA VAL A 322 12.45 -12.81 16.62
C VAL A 322 13.31 -14.07 16.67
N LEU A 323 13.59 -14.63 15.49
CA LEU A 323 14.47 -15.79 15.38
C LEU A 323 15.94 -15.37 15.56
N ASP A 324 16.75 -16.25 16.16
CA ASP A 324 18.17 -15.98 16.46
C ASP A 324 18.99 -15.64 15.20
N ASP A 325 18.65 -16.25 14.06
CA ASP A 325 19.32 -16.07 12.77
C ASP A 325 18.76 -14.92 11.92
N ALA A 326 17.76 -14.18 12.42
CA ALA A 326 17.09 -13.11 11.69
C ALA A 326 17.95 -11.84 11.50
N GLY A 327 19.20 -11.84 11.98
CA GLY A 327 20.11 -10.69 11.86
C GLY A 327 19.55 -9.42 12.51
N PHE A 328 18.83 -9.57 13.63
CA PHE A 328 17.96 -8.53 14.16
C PHE A 328 18.66 -7.20 14.49
N ASP A 329 19.95 -7.23 14.85
CA ASP A 329 20.74 -6.00 15.05
C ASP A 329 20.86 -5.15 13.77
N MET A 330 20.91 -5.79 12.60
CA MET A 330 20.92 -5.10 11.31
C MET A 330 19.53 -4.58 10.94
N VAL A 331 18.47 -5.33 11.30
CA VAL A 331 17.08 -4.90 11.13
C VAL A 331 16.80 -3.65 11.96
N LYS A 332 17.24 -3.61 13.22
CA LYS A 332 17.08 -2.45 14.11
C LYS A 332 17.77 -1.19 13.57
N LYS A 333 18.91 -1.35 12.87
CA LYS A 333 19.62 -0.24 12.21
C LYS A 333 18.89 0.31 10.98
N GLY A 334 17.78 -0.30 10.53
CA GLY A 334 17.02 0.17 9.40
C GLY A 334 17.88 0.29 8.13
N ARG A 335 17.82 1.44 7.47
CA ARG A 335 18.59 1.73 6.25
C ARG A 335 20.10 1.55 6.45
N GLY A 336 20.64 1.95 7.59
CA GLY A 336 22.07 1.79 7.90
C GLY A 336 22.52 0.33 7.99
N GLY A 337 21.62 -0.60 8.31
CA GLY A 337 21.89 -2.04 8.24
C GLY A 337 22.17 -2.52 6.81
N PHE A 338 21.53 -1.89 5.83
CA PHE A 338 21.76 -2.17 4.41
C PHE A 338 22.97 -1.40 3.87
N THR A 339 22.97 -0.08 3.98
CA THR A 339 23.98 0.78 3.35
C THR A 339 25.36 0.63 3.99
N GLY A 340 25.41 0.24 5.27
CA GLY A 340 26.64 0.23 6.07
C GLY A 340 27.14 1.63 6.46
N ASN A 341 26.41 2.69 6.11
CA ASN A 341 26.73 4.06 6.48
C ASN A 341 26.09 4.42 7.83
N SER A 342 26.90 4.92 8.77
CA SER A 342 26.43 5.27 10.10
C SER A 342 25.41 6.42 10.11
N SER A 343 25.43 7.31 9.12
CA SER A 343 24.44 8.39 8.97
C SER A 343 23.05 7.88 8.57
N ASP A 344 22.93 6.63 8.16
CA ASP A 344 21.67 5.98 7.80
C ASP A 344 21.10 5.10 8.91
N ASN A 345 21.84 4.91 9.99
CA ASN A 345 21.39 4.08 11.10
C ASN A 345 20.06 4.59 11.67
N TYR A 346 19.16 3.65 11.93
CA TYR A 346 17.83 3.83 12.55
C TYR A 346 16.83 4.61 11.68
N LYS A 347 17.17 4.88 10.41
CA LYS A 347 16.25 5.50 9.46
C LYS A 347 15.39 4.44 8.79
N PHE A 348 14.09 4.70 8.73
CA PHE A 348 13.11 3.87 8.04
C PHE A 348 12.32 4.71 7.04
N LYS A 349 11.86 4.08 5.97
CA LYS A 349 11.15 4.73 4.88
C LYS A 349 9.79 5.26 5.34
N THR A 350 9.37 6.39 4.80
CA THR A 350 8.02 6.94 4.98
C THR A 350 6.95 6.00 4.40
N PRO A 351 6.02 5.46 5.21
CA PRO A 351 4.93 4.62 4.71
C PRO A 351 3.77 5.47 4.17
N THR A 352 2.90 4.84 3.37
CA THR A 352 1.59 5.42 2.98
C THR A 352 0.71 5.58 4.21
N LEU A 353 -0.19 6.57 4.17
CA LEU A 353 -1.20 6.79 5.23
C LEU A 353 -2.61 6.35 4.84
N TYR A 354 -2.77 5.75 3.65
CA TYR A 354 -4.07 5.24 3.23
C TYR A 354 -4.45 3.98 3.99
N ASN A 355 -5.74 3.88 4.31
CA ASN A 355 -6.37 2.73 4.94
C ASN A 355 -5.75 2.30 6.28
N LEU A 356 -5.14 3.24 7.03
CA LEU A 356 -4.54 2.95 8.33
C LEU A 356 -5.53 2.32 9.31
N ARG A 357 -6.81 2.67 9.21
CA ARG A 357 -7.92 2.12 10.01
C ARG A 357 -7.87 0.60 10.20
N ASP A 358 -7.52 -0.15 9.15
CA ASP A 358 -7.55 -1.62 9.15
C ASP A 358 -6.20 -2.25 9.55
N ALA A 359 -5.16 -1.45 9.80
CA ALA A 359 -3.82 -1.96 10.03
C ALA A 359 -3.66 -2.64 11.40
N ALA A 360 -4.48 -2.29 12.41
CA ALA A 360 -4.45 -2.73 13.81
C ALA A 360 -3.15 -2.43 14.60
N PHE A 361 -1.98 -2.53 13.97
CA PHE A 361 -0.67 -2.22 14.54
C PHE A 361 0.15 -1.34 13.61
N TYR A 362 0.96 -0.44 14.18
CA TYR A 362 1.69 0.59 13.44
C TYR A 362 3.18 0.65 13.78
N GLY A 363 3.95 1.20 12.84
CA GLY A 363 5.41 1.23 12.89
C GLY A 363 6.05 -0.07 12.41
N HIS A 364 7.36 0.00 12.10
CA HIS A 364 8.11 -1.15 11.59
C HIS A 364 8.20 -2.29 12.63
N GLY A 365 8.20 -1.96 13.93
CA GLY A 365 8.15 -2.94 15.03
C GLY A 365 6.75 -3.23 15.59
N ALA A 366 5.69 -2.73 14.97
CA ALA A 366 4.30 -2.92 15.40
C ALA A 366 4.09 -2.64 16.91
N THR A 367 4.64 -1.53 17.41
CA THR A 367 4.64 -1.17 18.85
C THR A 367 3.48 -0.26 19.26
N PHE A 368 2.70 0.21 18.29
CA PHE A 368 1.50 1.03 18.51
C PHE A 368 0.26 0.30 18.02
N ASN A 369 -0.88 0.52 18.67
CA ASN A 369 -2.16 -0.14 18.39
C ASN A 369 -3.24 0.82 17.88
N SER A 370 -2.93 2.11 17.74
CA SER A 370 -3.85 3.09 17.15
C SER A 370 -3.12 4.21 16.41
N ILE A 371 -3.82 4.84 15.46
CA ILE A 371 -3.34 6.05 14.77
C ILE A 371 -3.06 7.16 15.79
N GLU A 372 -3.92 7.29 16.81
CA GLU A 372 -3.77 8.30 17.87
C GLU A 372 -2.47 8.13 18.66
N GLU A 373 -2.10 6.89 19.02
CA GLU A 373 -0.82 6.62 19.68
C GLU A 373 0.37 7.09 18.84
N VAL A 374 0.34 6.87 17.53
CA VAL A 374 1.40 7.32 16.62
C VAL A 374 1.46 8.86 16.52
N VAL A 375 0.30 9.52 16.41
CA VAL A 375 0.22 10.99 16.35
C VAL A 375 0.75 11.60 17.65
N ARG A 376 0.28 11.10 18.81
CA ARG A 376 0.77 11.54 20.13
C ARG A 376 2.25 11.24 20.33
N TYR A 377 2.74 10.14 19.76
CA TYR A 377 4.15 9.81 19.77
C TYR A 377 4.98 10.87 19.04
N LYS A 378 4.59 11.24 17.82
CA LYS A 378 5.29 12.26 17.03
C LYS A 378 5.21 13.67 17.63
N ASN A 379 4.15 13.96 18.38
CA ASN A 379 3.95 15.19 19.14
C ASN A 379 4.77 15.24 20.45
N ASN A 380 5.49 14.17 20.80
CA ASN A 380 6.33 14.09 22.00
C ASN A 380 7.81 13.92 21.64
N THR A 381 8.69 13.97 22.65
CA THR A 381 10.14 13.84 22.47
C THR A 381 10.72 12.52 23.00
N SER A 382 9.89 11.60 23.49
CA SER A 382 10.32 10.38 24.17
C SER A 382 10.51 9.24 23.18
N LEU A 383 11.75 8.77 23.00
CA LEU A 383 12.06 7.70 22.04
C LEU A 383 11.78 6.30 22.59
N GLN A 384 11.21 5.40 21.78
CA GLN A 384 11.13 3.97 22.11
C GLN A 384 12.51 3.30 21.88
N ASP A 385 13.19 3.66 20.80
CA ASP A 385 14.58 3.30 20.52
C ASP A 385 15.51 4.51 20.75
N GLN A 386 16.26 4.47 21.86
CA GLN A 386 17.19 5.53 22.22
C GLN A 386 18.39 5.63 21.27
N ASN A 387 18.72 4.58 20.52
CA ASN A 387 19.84 4.64 19.57
C ASN A 387 19.55 5.54 18.37
N ALA A 388 18.27 5.75 18.05
CA ALA A 388 17.84 6.65 16.98
C ALA A 388 18.23 8.11 17.24
N SER A 389 18.54 8.49 18.48
CA SER A 389 19.03 9.84 18.83
C SER A 389 20.27 10.27 18.04
N LEU A 390 21.06 9.32 17.51
CA LEU A 390 22.24 9.59 16.69
C LEU A 390 21.92 10.22 15.33
N ASN A 391 20.73 9.96 14.77
CA ASN A 391 20.31 10.42 13.45
C ASN A 391 18.87 10.95 13.46
N LEU A 392 18.39 11.42 14.62
CA LEU A 392 16.99 11.76 14.85
C LEU A 392 16.48 12.79 13.85
N ALA A 393 15.29 12.54 13.30
CA ALA A 393 14.60 13.46 12.41
C ALA A 393 14.26 14.77 13.15
N SER A 394 14.47 15.91 12.48
CA SER A 394 14.25 17.25 13.05
C SER A 394 12.81 17.52 13.44
N GLU A 395 11.87 16.81 12.84
CA GLU A 395 10.43 16.95 13.02
C GLU A 395 9.94 16.30 14.33
N MET A 396 10.72 15.39 14.93
CA MET A 396 10.32 14.66 16.13
C MET A 396 10.11 15.61 17.32
N GLY A 397 8.89 15.63 17.87
CA GLY A 397 8.53 16.47 19.02
C GLY A 397 8.52 17.97 18.73
N ALA A 398 8.66 18.37 17.46
CA ALA A 398 8.60 19.78 17.04
C ALA A 398 7.17 20.28 16.83
N ILE A 399 6.22 19.35 16.78
CA ILE A 399 4.81 19.61 16.49
C ILE A 399 4.11 19.76 17.85
N ASP A 400 3.59 20.95 18.15
CA ASP A 400 2.91 21.30 19.41
C ASP A 400 1.38 21.32 19.20
N LEU A 401 0.79 20.17 18.85
CA LEU A 401 -0.65 20.06 18.60
C LEU A 401 -1.45 20.08 19.90
N THR A 402 -2.63 20.71 19.85
CA THR A 402 -3.63 20.62 20.91
C THR A 402 -4.38 19.29 20.85
N GLU A 403 -5.10 18.94 21.92
CA GLU A 403 -5.94 17.73 21.96
C GLU A 403 -7.03 17.72 20.86
N GLU A 404 -7.60 18.89 20.54
CA GLU A 404 -8.59 19.02 19.46
C GLU A 404 -7.95 18.79 18.09
N GLU A 405 -6.77 19.37 17.86
CA GLU A 405 -6.02 19.18 16.61
C GLU A 405 -5.59 17.72 16.41
N ILE A 406 -5.15 17.05 17.48
CA ILE A 406 -4.85 15.61 17.47
C ILE A 406 -6.11 14.81 17.12
N SER A 407 -7.23 15.13 17.76
CA SER A 407 -8.50 14.43 17.53
C SER A 407 -8.99 14.56 16.08
N ASP A 408 -8.93 15.76 15.51
CA ASP A 408 -9.35 16.02 14.14
C ASP A 408 -8.38 15.44 13.12
N LEU A 409 -7.06 15.50 13.38
CA LEU A 409 -6.04 14.84 12.55
C LEU A 409 -6.25 13.32 12.50
N VAL A 410 -6.46 12.68 13.65
CA VAL A 410 -6.74 11.24 13.72
C VAL A 410 -8.01 10.91 12.95
N TYR A 411 -9.06 11.74 13.05
CA TYR A 411 -10.31 11.52 12.32
C TYR A 411 -10.11 11.59 10.80
N PHE A 412 -9.32 12.56 10.31
CA PHE A 412 -8.95 12.65 8.90
C PHE A 412 -8.18 11.41 8.41
N LEU A 413 -7.15 10.98 9.17
CA LEU A 413 -6.34 9.81 8.82
C LEU A 413 -7.16 8.50 8.82
N ASP A 414 -8.13 8.37 9.74
CA ASP A 414 -8.98 7.19 9.87
C ASP A 414 -10.13 7.12 8.85
N LYS A 415 -10.74 8.27 8.51
CA LYS A 415 -11.96 8.33 7.68
C LYS A 415 -11.70 8.77 6.24
N SER A 416 -11.01 9.87 6.06
CA SER A 416 -10.88 10.50 4.74
C SER A 416 -9.92 9.73 3.82
N LEU A 417 -8.91 9.07 4.41
CA LEU A 417 -7.94 8.24 3.69
C LEU A 417 -8.36 6.76 3.58
N TYR A 418 -9.62 6.43 3.93
CA TYR A 418 -10.13 5.06 3.90
C TYR A 418 -10.87 4.76 2.60
N ASP A 419 -10.30 3.91 1.75
CA ASP A 419 -10.99 3.31 0.60
C ASP A 419 -11.65 2.00 1.05
N ALA A 420 -12.98 1.97 1.07
CA ALA A 420 -13.74 0.80 1.53
C ALA A 420 -13.92 -0.28 0.46
N GLU A 421 -13.54 -0.02 -0.80
CA GLU A 421 -13.87 -0.86 -1.95
C GLU A 421 -12.71 -1.76 -2.40
N LEU A 422 -11.78 -2.12 -1.51
CA LEU A 422 -10.55 -2.84 -1.89
C LEU A 422 -10.79 -4.28 -2.36
N THR A 423 -11.97 -4.86 -2.11
CA THR A 423 -12.35 -6.19 -2.60
C THR A 423 -12.33 -6.29 -4.14
N ARG A 424 -12.36 -5.15 -4.86
CA ARG A 424 -12.13 -5.09 -6.31
C ARG A 424 -10.79 -5.66 -6.76
N TYR A 425 -9.82 -5.76 -5.85
CA TYR A 425 -8.50 -6.34 -6.11
C TYR A 425 -8.43 -7.84 -5.85
N VAL A 426 -9.52 -8.48 -5.42
CA VAL A 426 -9.55 -9.91 -5.09
C VAL A 426 -10.16 -10.69 -6.26
N PRO A 427 -9.51 -11.74 -6.75
CA PRO A 427 -10.10 -12.57 -7.79
C PRO A 427 -11.29 -13.38 -7.23
N GLY A 428 -12.24 -13.76 -8.08
CA GLY A 428 -13.34 -14.63 -7.65
C GLY A 428 -12.92 -16.07 -7.34
N ALA A 429 -11.83 -16.52 -7.96
CA ALA A 429 -11.18 -17.82 -7.75
C ALA A 429 -9.73 -17.75 -8.25
N VAL A 430 -8.88 -18.67 -7.79
CA VAL A 430 -7.53 -18.91 -8.34
C VAL A 430 -7.55 -20.13 -9.27
N GLN A 431 -6.56 -20.26 -10.16
CA GLN A 431 -6.61 -21.29 -11.22
C GLN A 431 -6.48 -22.72 -10.68
N SER A 432 -5.75 -22.91 -9.57
CA SER A 432 -5.69 -24.22 -8.90
C SER A 432 -7.05 -24.71 -8.37
N GLY A 433 -7.99 -23.78 -8.16
CA GLY A 433 -9.23 -24.04 -7.43
C GLY A 433 -9.07 -24.14 -5.92
N ASN A 434 -7.87 -23.88 -5.38
CA ASN A 434 -7.64 -23.90 -3.95
C ASN A 434 -8.38 -22.76 -3.23
N CYS A 435 -8.63 -22.96 -1.93
CA CYS A 435 -9.02 -21.87 -1.04
C CYS A 435 -7.90 -20.82 -0.96
N PHE A 436 -8.27 -19.56 -0.82
CA PHE A 436 -7.35 -18.45 -0.64
C PHE A 436 -7.96 -17.41 0.31
N PRO A 437 -7.15 -16.60 1.01
CA PRO A 437 -5.68 -16.49 0.90
C PRO A 437 -4.88 -17.62 1.56
N ASN A 438 -5.55 -18.52 2.29
CA ASN A 438 -4.97 -19.70 2.93
C ASN A 438 -5.82 -20.95 2.66
N ALA A 439 -5.18 -22.11 2.59
CA ALA A 439 -5.83 -23.39 2.28
C ALA A 439 -5.54 -24.51 3.28
N ASP A 440 -4.87 -24.22 4.41
CA ASP A 440 -4.79 -25.19 5.50
C ASP A 440 -6.19 -25.53 6.06
N PRO A 441 -6.36 -26.69 6.73
CA PRO A 441 -7.67 -27.17 7.16
C PRO A 441 -8.49 -26.18 7.98
N GLN A 442 -7.85 -25.44 8.90
CA GLN A 442 -8.57 -24.48 9.73
C GLN A 442 -8.92 -23.22 8.93
N SER A 443 -8.01 -22.71 8.10
CA SER A 443 -8.32 -21.57 7.22
C SER A 443 -9.48 -21.86 6.28
N ARG A 444 -9.59 -23.07 5.73
CA ARG A 444 -10.73 -23.47 4.89
C ARG A 444 -12.06 -23.39 5.62
N ILE A 445 -12.09 -23.74 6.90
CA ILE A 445 -13.27 -23.61 7.76
C ILE A 445 -13.58 -22.13 7.98
N ASP A 446 -12.59 -21.34 8.35
CA ASP A 446 -12.73 -19.90 8.62
C ASP A 446 -13.25 -19.14 7.39
N LEU A 447 -12.76 -19.48 6.21
CA LEU A 447 -13.07 -18.85 4.92
C LEU A 447 -14.30 -19.44 4.22
N GLY A 448 -14.88 -20.53 4.74
CA GLY A 448 -16.04 -21.18 4.14
C GLY A 448 -15.76 -21.92 2.82
N CYS A 449 -14.51 -22.36 2.60
CA CYS A 449 -14.06 -23.13 1.44
C CYS A 449 -14.28 -24.64 1.65
N ASN A 450 -15.51 -25.13 1.49
CA ASN A 450 -15.83 -26.56 1.59
C ASN A 450 -15.72 -27.29 0.27
#